data_AF-A0A945ANW5-F1
#
_entry.id   AF-A0A945ANW5-F1
#
_cell.length_a   1.000
_cell.length_b   1.000
_cell.length_c   1.000
_cell.angle_alpha   90.00
_cell.angle_beta   90.00
_cell.angle_gamma   90.00
#
_symmetry.space_group_name_H-M   'P 1'
#
loop_
_entity.id
_entity.type
_entity.pdbx_description
1 polymer ?
#
loop_
_entity_poly.entity_id
_entity_poly.type
_entity_poly.pdbx_seq_one_letter_code
_entity_poly.pdbx_strand_id
1 'polypeptide(L)' 'DLNDFLTGLIKSSVFGVLVALSGCLRGMQCGRSSSSVGDAATAAVVAGIVSIVVADAVLTVVYQIIGF' A
#
# COMPACT_ATOMS: atom_id res chain seq x y z
N ASP A 1 18.90 -12.76 10.31
CA ASP A 1 19.93 -11.78 9.85
C ASP A 1 19.84 -11.40 8.37
N LEU A 2 20.07 -12.29 7.39
CA LEU A 2 19.91 -11.94 5.96
C LEU A 2 18.48 -12.18 5.43
N ASN A 3 17.80 -13.21 5.93
CA ASN A 3 16.42 -13.52 5.52
C ASN A 3 15.43 -12.44 5.97
N ASP A 4 15.53 -11.95 7.20
CA ASP A 4 14.70 -10.84 7.70
C ASP A 4 14.87 -9.56 6.88
N PHE A 5 16.13 -9.28 6.50
CA PHE A 5 16.46 -8.12 5.70
C PHE A 5 15.90 -8.23 4.27
N LEU A 6 16.01 -9.42 3.65
CA LEU A 6 15.50 -9.68 2.32
C LEU A 6 13.96 -9.69 2.30
N THR A 7 13.33 -10.26 3.33
CA THR A 7 11.88 -10.22 3.54
C THR A 7 11.38 -8.78 3.70
N GLY A 8 12.06 -7.96 4.50
CA GLY A 8 11.71 -6.56 4.68
C GLY A 8 11.83 -5.75 3.39
N LEU A 9 12.89 -5.99 2.61
CA LEU A 9 13.11 -5.35 1.30
C LEU A 9 12.03 -5.70 0.28
N ILE A 10 11.69 -6.98 0.15
CA ILE A 10 10.65 -7.44 -0.76
C ILE A 10 9.29 -6.87 -0.34
N LYS A 11 8.98 -6.92 0.96
CA LYS A 11 7.72 -6.43 1.52
C LYS A 11 7.55 -4.92 1.28
N SER A 12 8.58 -4.12 1.55
CA SER A 12 8.58 -2.68 1.28
C SER A 12 8.44 -2.34 -0.20
N SER A 13 9.15 -3.06 -1.08
CA SER A 13 9.05 -2.86 -2.54
C SER A 13 7.63 -3.14 -3.07
N VAL A 14 7.02 -4.24 -2.62
CA VAL A 14 5.65 -4.61 -3.00
C VAL A 14 4.64 -3.55 -2.52
N PHE A 15 4.79 -3.05 -1.29
CA PHE A 15 3.94 -1.98 -0.79
C PHE A 15 4.12 -0.69 -1.56
N GLY A 16 5.35 -0.28 -1.87
CA GLY A 16 5.63 0.91 -2.66
C GLY A 16 4.98 0.86 -4.04
N VAL A 17 5.05 -0.29 -4.72
CA VAL A 17 4.41 -0.49 -6.03
C VAL A 17 2.88 -0.45 -5.94
N LEU A 18 2.28 -1.07 -4.91
CA LEU A 18 0.84 -1.02 -4.69
C LEU A 18 0.34 0.39 -4.39
N VAL A 19 1.07 1.19 -3.60
CA VAL A 19 0.76 2.60 -3.33
C VAL A 19 0.81 3.39 -4.63
N ALA A 20 1.88 3.25 -5.39
CA ALA A 20 2.09 4.00 -6.63
C ALA A 20 0.97 3.72 -7.63
N LEU A 21 0.59 2.45 -7.80
CA LEU A 21 -0.51 2.05 -8.68
C LEU A 21 -1.86 2.57 -8.19
N SER A 22 -2.16 2.45 -6.89
CA SER A 22 -3.41 2.94 -6.30
C SER A 22 -3.55 4.46 -6.45
N GLY A 23 -2.48 5.20 -6.24
CA GLY A 23 -2.42 6.65 -6.43
C GLY A 23 -2.60 7.06 -7.89
N CYS A 24 -1.92 6.39 -8.83
CA CYS A 24 -2.03 6.66 -10.26
C CYS A 24 -3.45 6.39 -10.79
N LEU A 25 -4.08 5.28 -10.37
CA LEU A 25 -5.43 4.91 -10.79
C LEU A 25 -6.49 5.91 -10.31
N ARG A 26 -6.43 6.32 -9.03
CA ARG A 26 -7.38 7.31 -8.51
C ARG A 26 -7.14 8.69 -9.12
N GLY A 27 -5.89 9.06 -9.37
CA GLY A 27 -5.53 10.31 -10.05
C GLY A 27 -6.12 10.39 -11.47
N MET A 28 -6.14 9.27 -12.20
CA MET A 28 -6.77 9.18 -13.54
C MET A 28 -8.31 9.19 -13.49
N GLN A 29 -8.92 8.82 -12.36
CA GLN A 29 -10.37 8.81 -12.16
C GLN A 29 -10.93 10.12 -11.59
N CYS A 30 -10.07 11.10 -11.28
CA CYS A 30 -10.51 12.38 -10.75
C CYS A 30 -11.36 13.17 -11.77
N GLY A 31 -12.46 13.75 -11.29
CA GLY A 31 -13.34 14.61 -12.09
C GLY A 31 -12.67 15.91 -12.53
N ARG A 32 -13.29 16.61 -13.49
CA ARG A 32 -12.77 17.85 -14.11
C ARG A 32 -12.81 19.09 -13.20
N SER A 33 -13.14 18.93 -11.92
CA SER A 33 -13.31 20.03 -10.95
C SER A 33 -12.26 19.94 -9.83
N SER A 34 -11.62 21.05 -9.48
CA SER A 34 -10.56 21.12 -8.46
C SER A 34 -10.99 20.56 -7.10
N SER A 35 -12.24 20.80 -6.67
CA SER A 35 -12.79 20.22 -5.43
C SER A 35 -12.89 18.69 -5.49
N SER A 36 -13.28 18.14 -6.65
CA SER A 36 -13.43 16.69 -6.82
C SER A 36 -12.10 15.93 -6.88
N VAL A 37 -11.01 16.60 -7.30
CA VAL A 37 -9.65 16.03 -7.31
C VAL A 37 -9.14 15.86 -5.87
N GLY A 38 -9.40 16.82 -4.98
CA GLY A 38 -8.99 16.76 -3.57
C GLY A 38 -9.66 15.63 -2.79
N ASP A 39 -10.98 15.48 -2.94
CA ASP A 39 -11.74 14.38 -2.33
C ASP A 39 -11.29 13.02 -2.86
N ALA A 40 -11.14 12.90 -4.19
CA ALA A 40 -10.67 11.67 -4.81
C ALA A 40 -9.24 11.30 -4.37
N ALA A 41 -8.33 12.27 -4.26
CA ALA A 41 -6.96 12.04 -3.80
C ALA A 41 -6.91 11.62 -2.31
N THR A 42 -7.74 12.23 -1.47
CA THR A 42 -7.80 11.88 -0.03
C THR A 42 -8.36 10.48 0.15
N ALA A 43 -9.44 10.14 -0.54
CA ALA A 43 -9.99 8.78 -0.56
C ALA A 43 -9.02 7.76 -1.18
N ALA A 44 -8.21 8.18 -2.17
CA ALA A 44 -7.13 7.38 -2.77
C ALA A 44 -6.11 6.93 -1.72
N VAL A 45 -5.53 7.91 -1.03
CA VAL A 45 -4.48 7.72 -0.05
C VAL A 45 -4.98 6.90 1.13
N VAL A 46 -6.17 7.20 1.67
CA VAL A 46 -6.70 6.47 2.83
C VAL A 46 -6.93 5.00 2.48
N ALA A 47 -7.54 4.67 1.33
CA ALA A 47 -7.73 3.28 0.95
C ALA A 47 -6.41 2.57 0.63
N GLY A 48 -5.43 3.29 0.05
CA GLY A 48 -4.08 2.78 -0.18
C GLY A 48 -3.37 2.41 1.12
N ILE A 49 -3.30 3.34 2.08
CA ILE A 49 -2.64 3.10 3.37
C ILE A 49 -3.35 2.00 4.16
N VAL A 50 -4.68 1.97 4.19
CA VAL A 50 -5.44 0.92 4.89
C VAL A 50 -5.17 -0.46 4.29
N SER A 51 -5.14 -0.59 2.96
CA SER A 51 -4.86 -1.89 2.32
C SER A 51 -3.43 -2.37 2.58
N ILE A 52 -2.45 -1.47 2.66
CA ILE A 52 -1.06 -1.78 3.03
C ILE A 52 -0.97 -2.26 4.47
N VAL A 53 -1.59 -1.56 5.41
CA VAL A 53 -1.56 -1.94 6.84
C VAL A 53 -2.18 -3.32 7.04
N VAL A 54 -3.29 -3.62 6.35
CA VAL A 54 -3.93 -4.94 6.40
C VAL A 54 -3.00 -6.01 5.80
N ALA A 55 -2.41 -5.76 4.63
CA ALA A 55 -1.48 -6.69 4.00
C ALA A 55 -0.22 -6.92 4.84
N ASP A 56 0.30 -5.88 5.48
CA ASP A 56 1.43 -5.95 6.40
C ASP A 56 1.10 -6.82 7.61
N ALA A 57 -0.03 -6.58 8.27
CA ALA A 57 -0.50 -7.36 9.40
C ALA A 57 -0.64 -8.85 9.05
N VAL A 58 -1.23 -9.16 7.88
CA VAL A 58 -1.36 -10.53 7.40
C VAL A 58 0.01 -11.17 7.18
N LEU A 59 0.93 -10.51 6.47
CA LEU A 59 2.28 -11.01 6.24
C LEU A 59 3.06 -11.21 7.56
N THR A 60 2.92 -10.28 8.51
CA THR A 60 3.56 -10.36 9.83
C THR A 60 3.07 -11.57 10.60
N VAL A 61 1.75 -11.80 10.61
CA VAL A 61 1.15 -12.99 11.24
C VAL A 61 1.63 -14.27 10.54
N VAL A 62 1.63 -14.32 9.19
CA VAL A 62 2.12 -15.47 8.43
C VAL A 62 3.58 -15.78 8.74
N TYR A 63 4.45 -14.77 8.78
CA TYR A 63 5.86 -14.95 9.16
C TYR A 63 5.99 -15.50 10.58
N GLN A 64 5.22 -14.94 11.52
CA GLN A 64 5.26 -15.39 12.90
C GLN A 64 4.78 -16.85 13.06
N ILE A 65 3.80 -17.30 12.27
CA ILE A 65 3.29 -18.68 12.30
C ILE A 65 4.28 -19.65 11.64
N ILE A 66 4.96 -19.23 10.58
CA ILE A 66 5.98 -20.03 9.88
C ILE A 66 7.25 -20.24 10.74
N GLY A 67 7.40 -19.49 11.84
CA GLY A 67 8.48 -19.69 12.81
C GLY A 67 9.83 -19.15 12.35
N PHE A 68 9.80 -18.11 11.50
CA PHE A 68 10.97 -17.28 11.18
C PHE A 68 11.00 -16.04 12.08
#